data_AF-A0A9P8USP9-F1
#
_entry.id   AF-A0A9P8USP9-F1
#
_cell.length_a   1.000
_cell.length_b   1.000
_cell.length_c   1.000
_cell.angle_alpha   90.00
_cell.angle_beta   90.00
_cell.angle_gamma   90.00
#
_symmetry.space_group_name_H-M   'P 1'
#
loop_
_entity.id
_entity.type
_entity.pdbx_description
1 polymer ?
#
loop_
_entity_poly.entity_id
_entity_poly.type
_entity_poly.pdbx_seq_one_letter_code
_entity_poly.pdbx_strand_id
1 'polypeptide(L)'
;MCMVIFPIRNPKSPEIYIMSGYMAPALMKSSDDLIEYWVKDSSTVDPNAKKGYSERFIHGEIFRVYPEVSCVMHSHAEAVLPYAAAVHVPMTPIFHMAGFLGSQVPIFDIAKVYEPGDQRDMLVRTARFGTALAKTFSQIRTQLLLL
;
A
#
# COMPACT_ATOMS: atom_id res chain seq x y z
N MET A 1 12.85 -11.67 3.03
CA MET A 1 13.28 -10.25 3.03
C MET A 1 12.08 -9.43 3.43
N CYS A 2 12.10 -8.81 4.62
CA CYS A 2 10.97 -8.06 5.15
C CYS A 2 10.90 -6.72 4.42
N MET A 3 10.01 -6.60 3.43
CA MET A 3 9.78 -5.35 2.71
C MET A 3 8.80 -4.53 3.55
N VAL A 4 9.24 -3.37 4.03
CA VAL A 4 8.36 -2.37 4.65
C VAL A 4 8.50 -1.10 3.83
N ILE A 5 7.37 -0.61 3.31
CA ILE A 5 7.30 0.60 2.50
C ILE A 5 6.35 1.56 3.21
N PHE A 6 6.79 2.79 3.45
CA PHE A 6 6.05 3.78 4.22
C PHE A 6 5.96 5.13 3.50
N PRO A 7 5.12 5.26 2.45
CA PRO A 7 4.98 6.51 1.72
C PRO A 7 4.15 7.52 2.48
N ILE A 8 4.52 8.78 2.32
CA ILE A 8 3.88 9.91 3.01
C ILE A 8 3.41 10.90 1.94
N ARG A 9 2.18 11.39 2.08
CA ARG A 9 1.67 12.49 1.24
C ARG A 9 2.44 13.76 1.56
N ASN A 10 2.90 14.47 0.55
CA ASN A 10 3.65 15.71 0.75
C ASN A 10 2.75 16.76 1.43
N PRO A 11 3.10 17.26 2.64
CA PRO A 11 2.25 18.20 3.38
C PRO A 11 2.08 19.56 2.70
N LYS A 12 3.00 19.94 1.81
CA LYS A 12 2.95 21.21 1.07
C LYS A 12 2.22 21.09 -0.26
N SER A 13 2.22 19.88 -0.84
CA SER A 13 1.67 19.58 -2.16
C SER A 13 0.93 18.25 -2.13
N PRO A 14 -0.37 18.22 -1.78
CA PRO A 14 -1.12 16.98 -1.57
C PRO A 14 -1.28 16.11 -2.83
N GLU A 15 -0.97 16.67 -4.00
CA GLU A 15 -0.90 15.99 -5.30
C GLU A 15 0.33 15.07 -5.45
N ILE A 16 1.28 15.15 -4.51
CA ILE A 16 2.54 14.40 -4.51
C ILE A 16 2.61 13.51 -3.26
N TYR A 17 3.12 12.30 -3.43
CA TYR A 17 3.55 11.45 -2.32
C TYR A 17 5.02 11.06 -2.47
N ILE A 18 5.66 10.81 -1.34
CA ILE A 18 7.09 10.55 -1.23
C ILE A 18 7.29 9.14 -0.72
N MET A 19 8.15 8.36 -1.39
CA MET A 19 8.46 6.98 -1.04
C MET A 19 9.93 6.69 -1.29
N SER A 20 10.52 5.74 -0.58
CA SER A 20 11.88 5.30 -0.88
C SER A 20 12.02 4.68 -2.27
N GLY A 21 13.21 4.83 -2.86
CA GLY A 21 13.62 4.10 -4.04
C GLY A 21 13.77 2.60 -3.80
N TYR A 22 13.96 1.86 -4.88
CA TYR A 22 14.12 0.41 -4.85
C TYR A 22 15.44 0.01 -4.19
N MET A 23 15.41 -0.19 -2.86
CA MET A 23 16.55 -0.59 -2.04
C MET A 23 16.09 -1.36 -0.79
N ALA A 24 17.02 -1.94 -0.04
CA ALA A 24 16.69 -2.53 1.26
C ALA A 24 16.37 -1.41 2.27
N PRO A 25 15.30 -1.53 3.10
CA PRO A 25 14.91 -0.46 4.03
C PRO A 25 16.04 0.00 4.96
N ALA A 26 16.88 -0.94 5.42
CA ALA A 26 18.02 -0.64 6.30
C ALA A 26 19.16 0.17 5.64
N LEU A 27 19.14 0.32 4.30
CA LEU A 27 20.16 1.05 3.55
C LEU A 27 19.76 2.50 3.25
N MET A 28 18.52 2.90 3.54
CA MET A 28 18.08 4.28 3.37
C MET A 28 18.88 5.18 4.32
N LYS A 29 19.47 6.26 3.79
CA LYS A 29 20.34 7.16 4.57
C LYS A 29 19.95 8.61 4.48
N SER A 30 19.38 9.04 3.35
CA SER A 30 19.18 10.45 3.06
C SER A 30 17.96 10.71 2.19
N SER A 31 17.63 11.98 2.00
CA SER A 31 16.58 12.42 1.08
C SER A 31 16.81 11.96 -0.36
N ASP A 32 18.06 11.74 -0.77
CA ASP A 32 18.39 11.28 -2.12
C ASP A 32 17.90 9.85 -2.39
N ASP A 33 17.57 9.10 -1.34
CA ASP A 33 16.98 7.77 -1.43
C ASP A 33 15.45 7.82 -1.57
N LEU A 34 14.85 9.01 -1.53
CA LEU A 34 13.43 9.23 -1.70
C LEU A 34 13.10 9.61 -3.15
N ILE A 35 11.93 9.21 -3.58
CA ILE A 35 11.35 9.50 -4.89
C ILE A 35 9.98 10.11 -4.66
N GLU A 36 9.71 11.19 -5.38
CA GLU A 36 8.40 11.82 -5.43
C GLU A 36 7.59 11.26 -6.59
N TYR A 37 6.32 10.98 -6.31
CA TYR A 37 5.35 10.46 -7.29
C TYR A 37 4.08 11.31 -7.29
N TRP A 38 3.47 11.43 -8.45
CA TRP A 38 2.14 12.04 -8.57
C TRP A 38 1.06 11.09 -8.03
N VAL A 39 0.14 11.61 -7.21
CA VAL A 39 -1.01 10.84 -6.71
C VAL A 39 -1.95 10.42 -7.85
N LYS A 40 -2.04 11.21 -8.92
CA LYS A 40 -2.97 10.97 -10.04
C LYS A 40 -2.75 9.64 -10.77
N ASP A 41 -1.49 9.18 -10.88
CA ASP A 41 -1.11 8.04 -11.73
C ASP A 41 0.10 7.24 -11.22
N SER A 42 0.71 7.62 -10.09
CA SER A 42 1.95 7.03 -9.57
C SER A 42 3.14 7.09 -10.54
N SER A 43 3.16 8.06 -11.46
CA SER A 43 4.36 8.41 -12.23
C SER A 43 5.34 9.20 -11.36
N THR A 44 6.64 9.13 -11.66
CA THR A 44 7.66 9.90 -10.94
C THR A 44 7.53 11.39 -11.30
N VAL A 45 7.73 12.27 -10.32
CA VAL A 45 7.76 13.72 -10.56
C VAL A 45 9.02 14.10 -11.33
N ASP A 46 10.17 13.53 -10.93
CA ASP A 46 11.42 13.63 -11.67
C ASP A 46 11.48 12.52 -12.75
N PRO A 47 11.59 12.87 -14.05
CA PRO A 47 11.77 11.88 -15.12
C PRO A 47 13.08 11.07 -15.01
N ASN A 48 14.08 11.59 -14.30
CA ASN A 48 15.38 10.94 -14.09
C ASN A 48 15.48 10.25 -12.72
N ALA A 49 14.35 10.09 -12.03
CA ALA A 49 14.31 9.43 -10.73
C ALA A 49 14.92 8.03 -10.77
N LYS A 50 15.46 7.61 -9.61
CA LYS A 50 15.93 6.23 -9.39
C LYS A 50 14.79 5.23 -9.65
N LYS A 51 15.16 3.95 -9.82
CA LYS A 51 14.17 2.88 -9.92
C LYS A 51 13.29 2.83 -8.66
N GLY A 52 11.97 2.87 -8.85
CA GLY A 52 10.97 2.72 -7.79
C GLY A 52 10.49 1.29 -7.58
N TYR A 53 9.71 1.06 -6.51
CA TYR A 53 9.00 -0.21 -6.32
C TYR A 53 7.89 -0.40 -7.36
N SER A 54 7.68 -1.65 -7.78
CA SER A 54 6.58 -2.02 -8.68
C SER A 54 5.21 -1.79 -8.04
N GLU A 55 5.11 -1.97 -6.73
CA GLU A 55 3.86 -1.89 -5.96
C GLU A 55 3.51 -0.47 -5.50
N ARG A 56 4.17 0.56 -6.06
CA ARG A 56 3.85 1.97 -5.79
C ARG A 56 2.36 2.32 -6.01
N PHE A 57 1.68 1.57 -6.89
CA PHE A 57 0.26 1.73 -7.17
C PHE A 57 -0.64 1.42 -5.98
N ILE A 58 -0.21 0.58 -5.01
CA ILE A 58 -0.95 0.41 -3.74
C ILE A 58 -1.11 1.77 -3.06
N HIS A 59 -0.02 2.52 -2.97
CA HIS A 59 0.05 3.77 -2.24
C HIS A 59 -0.63 4.91 -3.00
N GLY A 60 -0.30 5.08 -4.28
CA GLY A 60 -0.88 6.16 -5.08
C GLY A 60 -2.40 6.04 -5.20
N GLU A 61 -2.94 4.83 -5.38
CA GLU A 61 -4.39 4.63 -5.48
C GLU A 61 -5.09 4.83 -4.14
N ILE A 62 -4.49 4.42 -3.00
CA ILE A 62 -5.03 4.74 -1.68
C ILE A 62 -5.04 6.26 -1.46
N PHE A 63 -3.96 6.97 -1.78
CA PHE A 63 -3.93 8.44 -1.67
C PHE A 63 -4.95 9.10 -2.61
N ARG A 64 -5.21 8.53 -3.78
CA ARG A 64 -6.19 9.07 -4.73
C ARG A 64 -7.63 8.87 -4.24
N VAL A 65 -7.94 7.71 -3.66
CA VAL A 65 -9.28 7.39 -3.13
C VAL A 65 -9.56 8.05 -1.79
N TYR A 66 -8.54 8.23 -0.94
CA TYR A 66 -8.65 8.77 0.42
C TYR A 66 -7.77 10.02 0.60
N PRO A 67 -8.27 11.23 0.23
CA PRO A 67 -7.54 12.49 0.36
C PRO A 67 -7.07 12.80 1.78
N GLU A 68 -7.81 12.34 2.79
CA GLU A 68 -7.50 12.51 4.22
C GLU A 68 -6.33 11.64 4.71
N VAL A 69 -5.98 10.59 3.97
CA VAL A 69 -4.85 9.71 4.31
C VAL A 69 -3.54 10.44 4.01
N SER A 70 -2.73 10.57 5.05
CA SER A 70 -1.40 11.21 4.97
C SER A 70 -0.26 10.20 4.86
N CYS A 71 -0.50 8.93 5.19
CA CYS A 71 0.51 7.88 5.14
C CYS A 71 -0.11 6.51 4.86
N VAL A 72 0.60 5.68 4.10
CA VAL A 72 0.22 4.29 3.83
C VAL A 72 1.39 3.38 4.19
N MET A 73 1.15 2.30 4.91
CA MET A 73 2.18 1.31 5.23
C MET A 73 1.87 0.00 4.51
N HIS A 74 2.86 -0.52 3.79
CA HIS A 74 2.83 -1.86 3.21
C HIS A 74 3.94 -2.69 3.84
N SER A 75 3.60 -3.87 4.36
CA SER A 75 4.58 -4.77 4.98
C SER A 75 4.15 -6.22 4.93
N HIS A 76 5.11 -7.14 5.00
CA HIS A 76 4.89 -8.58 5.14
C HIS A 76 5.13 -9.04 6.58
N ALA A 77 4.35 -8.51 7.53
CA ALA A 77 4.50 -8.86 8.94
C ALA A 77 4.12 -10.33 9.19
N GLU A 78 5.08 -11.15 9.63
CA GLU A 78 4.91 -12.61 9.81
C GLU A 78 3.76 -12.98 10.75
N ALA A 79 3.51 -12.19 11.79
CA ALA A 79 2.40 -12.39 12.72
C ALA A 79 1.01 -12.15 12.09
N VAL A 80 0.96 -11.44 10.96
CA VAL A 80 -0.26 -11.03 10.27
C VAL A 80 -0.52 -11.88 9.02
N LEU A 81 0.53 -12.32 8.33
CA LEU A 81 0.44 -13.12 7.09
C LEU A 81 -0.51 -14.33 7.15
N PRO A 82 -0.60 -15.10 8.25
CA PRO A 82 -1.55 -16.22 8.33
C PRO A 82 -3.00 -15.80 8.11
N TYR A 83 -3.40 -14.61 8.56
CA TYR A 83 -4.76 -14.08 8.39
C TYR A 83 -5.05 -13.65 6.94
N ALA A 84 -4.02 -13.34 6.15
CA ALA A 84 -4.17 -13.03 4.72
C ALA A 84 -4.46 -14.30 3.91
N ALA A 85 -3.82 -15.41 4.28
CA ALA A 85 -3.99 -16.71 3.61
C ALA A 85 -5.21 -17.50 4.12
N ALA A 86 -5.51 -17.41 5.43
CA ALA A 86 -6.58 -18.17 6.06
C ALA A 86 -7.92 -17.42 5.98
N VAL A 87 -8.60 -17.54 4.83
CA VAL A 87 -9.91 -16.89 4.54
C VAL A 87 -10.98 -17.18 5.61
N HIS A 88 -10.86 -18.29 6.35
CA HIS A 88 -11.85 -18.71 7.35
C HIS A 88 -11.55 -18.26 8.79
N VAL A 89 -10.42 -17.60 9.04
CA VAL A 89 -10.04 -17.11 10.38
C VAL A 89 -9.87 -15.59 10.33
N PRO A 90 -10.89 -14.80 10.67
CA PRO A 90 -10.78 -13.35 10.62
C PRO A 90 -9.85 -12.81 11.71
N MET A 91 -9.07 -11.78 11.38
CA MET A 91 -8.34 -11.01 12.37
C MET A 91 -9.31 -10.14 13.15
N THR A 92 -9.37 -10.32 14.47
CA THR A 92 -10.30 -9.62 15.37
C THR A 92 -9.56 -8.93 16.51
N PRO A 93 -10.07 -7.79 17.01
CA PRO A 93 -9.45 -7.08 18.12
C PRO A 93 -9.75 -7.78 19.45
N ILE A 94 -8.73 -8.41 20.05
CA ILE A 94 -8.87 -9.16 21.33
C ILE A 94 -8.34 -8.39 22.56
N PHE A 95 -7.85 -7.17 22.38
CA PHE A 95 -7.32 -6.33 23.46
C PHE A 95 -7.43 -4.84 23.13
N HIS A 96 -7.32 -3.99 24.15
CA HIS A 96 -7.65 -2.56 24.07
C HIS A 96 -6.87 -1.78 22.98
N MET A 97 -5.60 -2.11 22.71
CA MET A 97 -4.83 -1.42 21.66
C MET A 97 -5.22 -1.81 20.23
N ALA A 98 -5.95 -2.92 20.06
CA ALA A 98 -6.40 -3.38 18.74
C ALA A 98 -7.70 -2.71 18.28
N GLY A 99 -8.28 -1.80 19.07
CA GLY A 99 -9.56 -1.15 18.76
C GLY A 99 -9.60 -0.42 17.40
N PHE A 100 -8.44 0.00 16.87
CA PHE A 100 -8.34 0.63 15.56
C PHE A 100 -8.70 -0.31 14.40
N LEU A 101 -8.65 -1.64 14.58
CA LEU A 101 -9.03 -2.61 13.55
C LEU A 101 -10.53 -2.57 13.22
N GLY A 102 -11.35 -1.97 14.10
CA GLY A 102 -12.80 -1.96 13.94
C GLY A 102 -13.42 -3.35 14.12
N SER A 103 -14.54 -3.60 13.46
CA SER A 103 -15.28 -4.87 13.56
C SER A 103 -14.66 -5.99 12.71
N GLN A 104 -14.00 -5.65 11.60
CA GLN A 104 -13.38 -6.61 10.69
C GLN A 104 -12.23 -5.97 9.92
N VAL A 105 -11.14 -6.71 9.77
CA VAL A 105 -10.04 -6.38 8.85
C VAL A 105 -10.40 -6.90 7.46
N PRO A 106 -10.49 -6.03 6.43
CA PRO A 106 -10.75 -6.48 5.07
C PRO A 106 -9.61 -7.37 4.54
N ILE A 107 -9.95 -8.29 3.65
CA ILE A 107 -9.00 -9.12 2.90
C ILE A 107 -9.22 -8.83 1.41
N PHE A 108 -8.17 -8.41 0.72
CA PHE A 108 -8.22 -8.18 -0.72
C PHE A 108 -7.83 -9.45 -1.46
N ASP A 109 -8.76 -9.97 -2.26
CA ASP A 109 -8.51 -11.11 -3.12
C ASP A 109 -8.26 -10.65 -4.55
N ILE A 110 -6.99 -10.52 -4.92
CA ILE A 110 -6.58 -10.10 -6.26
C ILE A 110 -7.05 -11.08 -7.35
N ALA A 111 -7.32 -12.35 -7.01
CA ALA A 111 -7.78 -13.34 -7.98
C ALA A 111 -9.13 -12.96 -8.61
N LYS A 112 -9.97 -12.22 -7.87
CA LYS A 112 -11.27 -11.70 -8.34
C LYS A 112 -11.13 -10.56 -9.34
N VAL A 113 -9.93 -10.00 -9.51
CA VAL A 113 -9.65 -8.85 -10.38
C VAL A 113 -8.93 -9.27 -11.67
N TYR A 114 -8.34 -10.47 -11.73
CA TYR A 114 -7.64 -10.91 -12.92
C TYR A 114 -8.59 -11.07 -14.13
N GLU A 115 -8.12 -10.58 -15.27
CA GLU A 115 -8.70 -10.71 -16.60
C GLU A 115 -7.84 -11.66 -17.47
N PRO A 116 -8.37 -12.20 -18.59
CA PRO A 116 -7.57 -12.99 -19.51
C PRO A 116 -6.33 -12.23 -20.02
N GLY A 117 -5.15 -12.85 -19.88
CA GLY A 117 -3.87 -12.25 -20.27
C GLY A 117 -3.13 -11.55 -19.13
N ASP A 118 -3.74 -11.37 -17.96
CA ASP A 118 -3.03 -10.85 -16.79
C ASP A 118 -1.99 -11.83 -16.27
N GLN A 119 -0.86 -11.28 -15.82
CA GLN A 119 0.11 -12.02 -15.03
C GLN A 119 -0.44 -12.28 -13.62
N ARG A 120 -0.49 -13.55 -13.21
CA ARG A 120 -1.03 -13.99 -11.91
C ARG A 120 0.09 -14.25 -10.90
N ASP A 121 0.73 -13.18 -10.45
CA ASP A 121 1.86 -13.26 -9.49
C ASP A 121 1.58 -12.59 -8.14
N MET A 122 0.31 -12.23 -7.90
CA MET A 122 -0.18 -11.62 -6.67
C MET A 122 0.37 -10.21 -6.39
N LEU A 123 0.97 -9.55 -7.40
CA LEU A 123 1.55 -8.20 -7.24
C LEU A 123 0.64 -7.10 -7.76
N VAL A 124 0.50 -6.03 -6.98
CA VAL A 124 -0.31 -4.86 -7.32
C VAL A 124 0.53 -3.86 -8.10
N ARG A 125 0.77 -4.17 -9.38
CA ARG A 125 1.69 -3.43 -10.25
C ARG A 125 1.04 -2.44 -11.22
N THR A 126 -0.28 -2.27 -11.15
CA THR A 126 -1.03 -1.41 -12.06
C THR A 126 -2.04 -0.55 -11.30
N ALA A 127 -2.44 0.57 -11.88
CA ALA A 127 -3.50 1.42 -11.35
C ALA A 127 -4.84 0.67 -11.21
N ARG A 128 -5.14 -0.28 -12.11
CA ARG A 128 -6.36 -1.10 -12.04
C ARG A 128 -6.38 -1.98 -10.78
N PHE A 129 -5.30 -2.70 -10.52
CA PHE A 129 -5.18 -3.51 -9.31
C PHE A 129 -5.14 -2.64 -8.04
N GLY A 130 -4.40 -1.52 -8.06
CA GLY A 130 -4.36 -0.60 -6.93
C GLY A 130 -5.71 0.04 -6.62
N THR A 131 -6.50 0.38 -7.64
CA THR A 131 -7.87 0.90 -7.48
C THR A 131 -8.78 -0.16 -6.85
N ALA A 132 -8.70 -1.40 -7.32
CA ALA A 132 -9.49 -2.50 -6.76
C ALA A 132 -9.14 -2.77 -5.30
N LEU A 133 -7.85 -2.77 -4.98
CA LEU A 133 -7.34 -2.87 -3.62
C LEU A 133 -7.86 -1.73 -2.75
N ALA A 134 -7.71 -0.48 -3.19
CA ALA A 134 -8.13 0.70 -2.45
C ALA A 134 -9.63 0.66 -2.10
N LYS A 135 -10.47 0.18 -3.02
CA LYS A 135 -11.92 0.01 -2.80
C LYS A 135 -12.29 -1.04 -1.75
N THR A 136 -11.34 -1.89 -1.32
CA THR A 136 -11.57 -2.89 -0.26
C THR A 136 -11.57 -2.26 1.13
N PHE A 137 -10.91 -1.11 1.29
CA PHE A 137 -10.95 -0.35 2.53
C PHE A 137 -12.32 0.32 2.72
N SER A 138 -12.79 0.38 3.96
CA SER A 138 -13.94 1.21 4.34
C SER A 138 -13.51 2.66 4.60
N GLN A 139 -14.40 3.58 4.99
CA GLN A 139 -14.04 4.98 5.28
C GLN A 139 -13.32 5.21 6.63
N ILE A 140 -12.83 4.16 7.30
CA ILE A 140 -12.20 4.29 8.63
C ILE A 140 -10.76 4.79 8.49
N ARG A 141 -10.41 5.80 9.29
CA ARG A 141 -9.16 6.59 9.26
C ARG A 141 -7.86 5.79 9.44
N THR A 142 -7.93 4.58 9.94
CA THR A 142 -6.77 3.67 10.09
C THR A 142 -7.28 2.26 9.89
N GLN A 143 -6.82 1.59 8.84
CA GLN A 143 -7.22 0.23 8.53
C GLN A 143 -6.00 -0.57 8.13
N LEU A 144 -5.96 -1.81 8.61
CA LEU A 144 -5.11 -2.85 8.06
C LEU A 144 -5.86 -3.48 6.89
N LEU A 145 -5.17 -3.71 5.79
CA LEU A 145 -5.65 -4.57 4.71
C LEU A 145 -4.66 -5.70 4.54
N LEU A 146 -5.19 -6.89 4.40
CA LEU A 146 -4.43 -8.09 4.10
C LEU A 146 -4.46 -8.31 2.58
N LEU A 147 -3.27 -8.39 1.99
CA LEU A 147 -3.04 -8.66 0.57
C LEU A 147 -2.68 -10.12 0.36
#